data_AF-A0A2D6NZB6-F1
#
_entry.id   AF-A0A2D6NZB6-F1
#
_cell.length_a   1.000
_cell.length_b   1.000
_cell.length_c   1.000
_cell.angle_alpha   90.00
_cell.angle_beta   90.00
_cell.angle_gamma   90.00
#
_symmetry.space_group_name_H-M   'P 1'
#
loop_
_entity.id
_entity.type
_entity.pdbx_description
1 polymer ?
#
loop_
_entity_poly.entity_id
_entity_poly.type
_entity_poly.pdbx_seq_one_letter_code
_entity_poly.pdbx_strand_id
1 'polypeptide(L)'
;MPSEIEMWDLYWTAGTAVGIYFAALAFLVWVSFRAANMVGDTDNTIGKVAVTVFCLTIDWNMLVNNAFFQWIQNSAGGVFVAMQEQGATLSPGAQTIIANSQPGLEFNLIPDLVGGLFLAAIVVMQMSSIWMKK
;
A
#
# COMPACT_ATOMS: atom_id res chain seq x y z
N MET A 1 8.51 -25.25 11.90
CA MET A 1 8.15 -23.82 11.93
C MET A 1 9.46 -23.03 11.90
N PRO A 2 9.57 -21.93 11.14
CA PRO A 2 10.76 -21.09 11.18
C PRO A 2 11.04 -20.65 12.62
N SER A 3 12.30 -20.43 12.94
CA SER A 3 12.70 -19.77 14.19
C SER A 3 12.21 -18.32 14.21
N GLU A 4 12.15 -17.72 15.40
CA GLU A 4 11.73 -16.32 15.54
C GLU A 4 12.64 -15.39 14.71
N ILE A 5 13.95 -15.66 14.66
CA ILE A 5 14.90 -14.83 13.89
C ILE A 5 14.68 -14.95 12.38
N GLU A 6 14.42 -16.16 11.87
CA GLU A 6 14.07 -16.34 10.45
C GLU A 6 12.78 -15.63 10.09
N MET A 7 11.81 -15.61 11.01
CA MET A 7 10.58 -14.85 10.81
C MET A 7 10.85 -13.33 10.80
N TRP A 8 11.70 -12.82 11.68
CA TRP A 8 12.12 -11.41 11.62
C TRP A 8 12.81 -11.05 10.31
N ASP A 9 13.70 -11.89 9.82
CA ASP A 9 14.38 -11.66 8.54
C ASP A 9 13.39 -11.63 7.37
N LEU A 10 12.40 -12.53 7.37
CA LEU A 10 11.32 -12.53 6.38
C LEU A 10 10.46 -11.27 6.46
N TYR A 11 10.08 -10.84 7.67
CA TYR A 11 9.29 -9.63 7.89
C TYR A 11 10.00 -8.39 7.33
N TRP A 12 11.28 -8.21 7.67
CA TRP A 12 12.05 -7.05 7.23
C TRP A 12 12.35 -7.08 5.73
N THR A 13 12.58 -8.27 5.16
CA THR A 13 12.76 -8.43 3.72
C THR A 13 11.48 -8.04 2.96
N ALA A 14 10.33 -8.54 3.40
CA ALA A 14 9.04 -8.22 2.81
C ALA A 14 8.69 -6.73 2.98
N GLY A 15 8.93 -6.17 4.17
CA GLY A 15 8.74 -4.75 4.46
C GLY A 15 9.61 -3.85 3.58
N THR A 16 10.86 -4.25 3.34
CA THR A 16 11.77 -3.52 2.43
C THR A 16 11.26 -3.55 0.99
N ALA A 17 10.81 -4.70 0.50
CA ALA A 17 10.25 -4.83 -0.85
C ALA A 17 9.02 -3.93 -1.04
N VAL A 18 8.11 -3.93 -0.06
CA VAL A 18 6.93 -3.04 -0.06
C VAL A 18 7.33 -1.57 -0.01
N GLY A 19 8.35 -1.20 0.78
CA GLY A 19 8.86 0.16 0.85
C GLY A 19 9.50 0.65 -0.46
N ILE A 20 10.25 -0.19 -1.16
CA ILE A 20 10.82 0.14 -2.47
C ILE A 20 9.70 0.34 -3.50
N TYR A 21 8.70 -0.55 -3.50
CA TYR A 21 7.56 -0.43 -4.41
C TYR A 21 6.74 0.84 -4.12
N PHE A 22 6.52 1.17 -2.84
CA PHE A 22 5.91 2.43 -2.42
C PHE A 22 6.68 3.64 -2.97
N ALA A 23 8.01 3.67 -2.84
CA ALA A 23 8.83 4.77 -3.34
C ALA A 23 8.68 4.96 -4.86
N ALA A 24 8.65 3.86 -5.63
CA ALA A 24 8.39 3.90 -7.06
C ALA A 24 6.98 4.43 -7.38
N LEU A 25 5.97 4.02 -6.62
CA LEU A 25 4.59 4.49 -6.79
C LEU A 25 4.43 5.96 -6.41
N ALA A 26 5.08 6.43 -5.34
CA ALA A 26 5.07 7.84 -4.95
C ALA A 26 5.69 8.73 -6.05
N PHE A 27 6.77 8.26 -6.69
CA PHE A 27 7.32 8.91 -7.87
C PHE A 27 6.33 8.91 -9.04
N LEU A 28 5.67 7.79 -9.31
CA LEU A 28 4.66 7.71 -10.38
C LEU A 28 3.44 8.61 -10.11
N VAL A 29 2.99 8.73 -8.86
CA VAL A 29 1.93 9.67 -8.46
C VAL A 29 2.37 11.10 -8.80
N TRP A 30 3.61 11.48 -8.50
CA TRP A 30 4.13 12.79 -8.89
C TRP A 30 4.18 13.00 -10.42
N VAL A 31 4.61 11.99 -11.19
CA VAL A 31 4.56 12.03 -12.67
C VAL A 31 3.11 12.16 -13.16
N SER A 32 2.16 11.47 -12.52
CA SER A 32 0.75 11.50 -12.87
C SER A 32 0.16 12.91 -12.73
N PHE A 33 0.54 13.67 -11.70
CA PHE A 33 0.12 15.07 -11.57
C PHE A 33 0.69 15.96 -12.68
N ARG A 34 1.90 15.70 -13.15
CA ARG A 34 2.46 16.43 -14.31
C ARG A 34 1.69 16.12 -15.59
N ALA A 35 1.38 14.85 -15.83
CA ALA A 35 0.57 14.44 -16.96
C ALA A 35 -0.85 15.04 -16.90
N ALA A 36 -1.49 15.00 -15.73
CA ALA A 36 -2.81 15.57 -15.48
C ALA A 36 -2.86 17.07 -15.80
N ASN A 37 -1.89 17.84 -15.29
CA ASN A 37 -1.80 19.28 -15.56
C ASN A 37 -1.55 19.61 -17.03
N MET A 38 -0.82 18.76 -17.76
CA MET A 38 -0.53 18.95 -19.17
C MET A 38 -1.78 18.82 -20.05
N VAL A 39 -2.68 17.88 -19.72
CA VAL A 39 -3.90 17.66 -20.51
C VAL A 39 -5.08 18.50 -20.05
N GLY A 40 -5.08 18.99 -18.80
CA GLY A 40 -6.19 19.76 -18.20
C GLY A 40 -6.65 20.94 -19.06
N ASP A 41 -5.70 21.70 -19.60
CA ASP A 41 -5.96 22.92 -20.39
C ASP A 41 -6.23 22.64 -21.89
N THR A 42 -6.28 21.37 -22.29
CA THR A 42 -6.48 20.97 -23.70
C THR A 42 -7.92 20.53 -23.98
N ASP A 43 -8.36 20.71 -25.22
CA ASP A 43 -9.63 20.15 -25.73
C ASP A 43 -9.49 18.68 -26.20
N ASN A 44 -8.29 18.10 -26.09
CA ASN A 44 -8.02 16.72 -26.50
C ASN A 44 -8.63 15.73 -25.50
N THR A 45 -9.88 15.36 -25.73
CA THR A 45 -10.62 14.41 -24.89
C THR A 45 -9.95 13.04 -24.83
N ILE A 46 -9.40 12.56 -25.95
CA ILE A 46 -8.69 11.27 -26.01
C ILE A 46 -7.46 11.30 -25.08
N GLY A 47 -6.71 12.41 -25.10
CA GLY A 47 -5.58 12.63 -24.20
C GLY A 47 -5.99 12.64 -22.73
N LYS A 48 -7.10 13.30 -22.39
CA LYS A 48 -7.66 13.32 -21.02
C LYS A 48 -8.05 11.92 -20.53
N VAL A 49 -8.69 11.12 -21.38
CA VAL A 49 -9.04 9.72 -21.06
C VAL A 49 -7.79 8.88 -20.85
N ALA A 50 -6.80 8.98 -21.75
CA ALA A 50 -5.55 8.22 -21.63
C ALA A 50 -4.81 8.54 -20.31
N VAL A 51 -4.72 9.83 -19.95
CA VAL A 51 -4.11 10.25 -18.68
C VAL A 51 -4.95 9.82 -17.48
N THR A 52 -6.28 9.83 -17.57
CA THR A 52 -7.14 9.31 -16.51
C THR A 52 -6.87 7.83 -16.23
N VAL A 53 -6.77 7.00 -17.27
CA VAL A 53 -6.46 5.57 -17.12
C VAL A 53 -5.06 5.37 -16.53
N PHE A 54 -4.08 6.17 -16.97
CA PHE A 54 -2.73 6.16 -16.42
C PHE A 54 -2.71 6.48 -14.92
N CYS A 55 -3.38 7.54 -14.50
CA CYS A 55 -3.55 7.95 -13.10
C CYS A 55 -4.20 6.83 -12.27
N LEU A 56 -5.36 6.33 -12.69
CA LEU A 56 -6.10 5.31 -11.94
C LEU A 56 -5.34 3.97 -11.82
N THR A 57 -4.51 3.64 -12.80
CA THR A 57 -3.65 2.44 -12.73
C THR A 57 -2.60 2.60 -11.64
N ILE A 58 -2.00 3.78 -11.49
CA ILE A 58 -1.02 4.06 -10.43
C ILE A 58 -1.71 4.00 -9.06
N ASP A 59 -2.87 4.65 -8.94
CA ASP A 59 -3.63 4.69 -7.69
C ASP A 59 -4.10 3.29 -7.26
N TRP A 60 -4.51 2.45 -8.22
CA TRP A 60 -4.79 1.04 -7.96
C TRP A 60 -3.57 0.28 -7.42
N ASN A 61 -2.40 0.48 -8.01
CA ASN A 61 -1.18 -0.17 -7.51
C ASN A 61 -0.76 0.37 -6.14
N MET A 62 -1.04 1.64 -5.83
CA MET A 62 -0.88 2.21 -4.49
C MET A 62 -1.81 1.51 -3.48
N LEU A 63 -3.07 1.29 -3.84
CA LEU A 63 -4.01 0.53 -3.00
C LEU A 63 -3.49 -0.89 -2.72
N VAL A 64 -3.03 -1.58 -3.76
CA VAL A 64 -2.47 -2.94 -3.65
C VAL A 64 -1.22 -2.96 -2.78
N ASN A 65 -0.32 -1.97 -2.91
CA ASN A 65 0.88 -1.88 -2.07
C ASN A 65 0.53 -1.67 -0.59
N ASN A 66 -0.45 -0.80 -0.30
CA ASN A 66 -0.95 -0.60 1.06
C ASN A 66 -1.57 -1.88 1.63
N ALA A 67 -2.33 -2.62 0.82
CA ALA A 67 -2.88 -3.92 1.20
C ALA A 67 -1.78 -4.95 1.51
N PHE A 68 -0.72 -4.99 0.71
CA PHE A 68 0.45 -5.85 0.99
C PHE A 68 1.15 -5.46 2.29
N PHE A 69 1.31 -4.16 2.57
CA PHE A 69 1.91 -3.69 3.82
C PHE A 69 1.14 -4.21 5.04
N GLN A 70 -0.18 -4.00 5.07
CA GLN A 70 -1.03 -4.48 6.16
C GLN A 70 -1.00 -6.01 6.27
N TRP A 71 -1.10 -6.70 5.13
CA TRP A 71 -1.07 -8.16 5.08
C TRP A 71 0.23 -8.75 5.61
N ILE A 72 1.39 -8.16 5.31
CA ILE A 72 2.69 -8.61 5.84
C ILE A 72 2.72 -8.53 7.37
N GLN A 73 2.26 -7.41 7.94
CA GLN A 73 2.21 -7.24 9.39
C GLN A 73 1.26 -8.23 10.06
N ASN A 74 0.08 -8.43 9.48
CA ASN A 74 -0.90 -9.39 9.98
C ASN A 74 -0.45 -10.85 9.83
N SER A 75 0.27 -11.16 8.76
CA SER A 75 0.86 -12.48 8.53
C SER A 75 1.97 -12.79 9.54
N ALA A 76 2.85 -11.82 9.82
CA ALA A 76 3.88 -11.96 10.86
C ALA A 76 3.25 -12.20 12.25
N GLY A 77 2.21 -11.42 12.60
CA GLY A 77 1.43 -11.64 13.81
C GLY A 77 0.83 -13.05 13.89
N GLY A 78 0.24 -13.54 12.80
CA GLY A 78 -0.30 -14.90 12.71
C GLY A 78 0.74 -16.00 12.93
N VAL A 79 1.92 -15.86 12.32
CA VAL A 79 3.03 -16.80 12.52
C VAL A 79 3.50 -16.80 13.97
N PHE A 80 3.65 -15.63 14.60
CA PHE A 80 4.07 -15.53 15.99
C PHE A 80 3.03 -16.13 16.96
N VAL A 81 1.73 -15.92 16.74
CA VAL A 81 0.67 -16.60 17.51
C VAL A 81 0.82 -18.12 17.41
N ALA A 82 0.98 -18.64 16.19
CA ALA A 82 1.15 -20.09 15.98
C ALA A 82 2.43 -20.64 16.64
N MET A 83 3.51 -19.84 16.72
CA MET A 83 4.72 -20.21 17.48
C MET A 83 4.44 -20.34 18.99
N GLN A 84 3.67 -19.42 19.58
CA GLN A 84 3.30 -19.48 21.00
C GLN A 84 2.44 -20.70 21.31
N GLU A 85 1.48 -21.02 20.44
CA GLU A 85 0.63 -22.20 20.56
C GLU A 85 1.43 -23.51 20.53
N GLN A 86 2.59 -23.51 19.89
CA GLN A 86 3.54 -24.63 19.84
C GLN A 86 4.54 -24.63 21.01
N GLY A 87 4.41 -23.71 21.96
CA GLY A 87 5.23 -23.65 23.17
C GLY A 87 6.52 -22.85 23.01
N ALA A 88 6.69 -22.06 21.95
CA ALA A 88 7.84 -21.18 21.80
C ALA A 88 7.75 -19.96 22.74
N THR A 89 8.85 -19.66 23.42
CA THR A 89 9.00 -18.40 24.15
C THR A 89 9.42 -17.30 23.19
N LEU A 90 8.52 -16.36 22.92
CA LEU A 90 8.78 -15.24 22.00
C LEU A 90 9.42 -14.03 22.69
N SER A 91 10.23 -13.29 21.93
CA SER A 91 10.75 -12.00 22.38
C SER A 91 9.64 -10.96 22.63
N PRO A 92 9.93 -9.90 23.42
CA PRO A 92 9.00 -8.78 23.60
C PRO A 92 8.63 -8.07 22.28
N GLY A 93 9.52 -8.08 21.29
CA GLY A 93 9.25 -7.50 19.97
C GLY A 93 8.17 -8.27 19.22
N ALA A 94 8.24 -9.60 19.24
CA ALA A 94 7.25 -10.44 18.56
C ALA A 94 5.88 -10.34 19.25
N GLN A 95 5.86 -10.24 20.59
CA GLN A 95 4.63 -9.95 21.33
C GLN A 95 4.03 -8.59 20.96
N THR A 96 4.86 -7.59 20.70
CA THR A 96 4.39 -6.27 20.25
C THR A 96 3.74 -6.33 18.87
N ILE A 97 4.29 -7.12 17.94
CA ILE A 97 3.66 -7.34 16.62
C ILE A 97 2.30 -8.03 16.77
N ILE A 98 2.20 -9.08 17.60
CA ILE A 98 0.90 -9.73 17.88
C ILE A 98 -0.11 -8.71 18.41
N ALA A 99 0.27 -7.90 19.39
CA ALA A 99 -0.63 -6.93 20.03
C ALA A 99 -1.09 -5.79 19.09
N ASN A 100 -0.31 -5.47 18.04
CA ASN A 100 -0.58 -4.37 17.11
C ASN A 100 -0.87 -4.84 15.68
N SER A 101 -1.23 -6.11 15.53
CA SER A 101 -1.69 -6.68 14.25
C SER A 101 -3.09 -7.25 14.42
N GLN A 102 -3.65 -7.72 13.31
CA GLN A 102 -4.83 -8.58 13.29
C GLN A 102 -4.37 -9.96 12.81
N PRO A 103 -3.84 -10.82 13.70
CA PRO A 103 -3.31 -12.13 13.33
C PRO A 103 -4.33 -12.94 12.51
N GLY A 104 -3.88 -13.44 11.36
CA GLY A 104 -4.73 -14.24 10.47
C GLY A 104 -5.68 -13.45 9.58
N LEU A 105 -5.61 -12.11 9.56
CA LEU A 105 -6.33 -11.32 8.58
C LEU A 105 -5.80 -11.63 7.17
N GLU A 106 -6.71 -12.08 6.30
CA GLU A 106 -6.40 -12.34 4.90
C GLU A 106 -6.10 -11.03 4.14
N PHE A 107 -5.43 -11.17 3.00
CA PHE A 107 -5.20 -10.03 2.11
C PHE A 107 -6.53 -9.39 1.71
N ASN A 108 -6.61 -8.07 1.84
CA ASN A 108 -7.80 -7.31 1.50
C ASN A 108 -7.42 -5.95 0.92
N LEU A 109 -8.18 -5.51 -0.09
CA LEU A 109 -8.02 -4.21 -0.73
C LEU A 109 -8.80 -3.09 -0.05
N ILE A 110 -9.62 -3.39 0.96
CA ILE A 110 -10.26 -2.36 1.77
C ILE A 110 -9.19 -1.72 2.65
N PRO A 111 -8.84 -0.43 2.42
CA PRO A 111 -7.82 0.23 3.21
C PRO A 111 -8.37 0.58 4.59
N ASP A 112 -7.46 0.86 5.53
CA ASP A 112 -7.85 1.58 6.73
C ASP A 112 -8.34 3.00 6.38
N LEU A 113 -9.00 3.66 7.32
CA LEU A 113 -9.58 4.99 7.08
C LEU A 113 -8.54 6.00 6.59
N VAL A 114 -7.33 5.99 7.16
CA VAL A 114 -6.29 6.99 6.85
C VAL A 114 -5.71 6.73 5.46
N GLY A 115 -5.36 5.48 5.16
CA GLY A 115 -4.89 5.07 3.83
C GLY A 115 -5.93 5.30 2.74
N GLY A 116 -7.21 5.06 3.05
CA GLY A 116 -8.34 5.32 2.16
C GLY A 116 -8.53 6.80 1.88
N LEU A 117 -8.48 7.65 2.91
CA LEU A 117 -8.59 9.11 2.75
C LEU A 117 -7.41 9.68 1.94
N PHE A 118 -6.21 9.19 2.18
CA PHE A 118 -5.02 9.61 1.42
C PHE A 118 -5.16 9.29 -0.07
N LEU A 119 -5.54 8.05 -0.41
CA LEU A 119 -5.70 7.66 -1.81
C LEU A 119 -6.89 8.37 -2.47
N ALA A 120 -8.01 8.53 -1.76
CA ALA A 120 -9.15 9.29 -2.26
C ALA A 120 -8.77 10.74 -2.58
N ALA A 121 -7.94 11.37 -1.73
CA ALA A 121 -7.44 12.72 -2.00
C ALA A 121 -6.59 12.77 -3.28
N ILE A 122 -5.72 11.79 -3.51
CA ILE A 122 -4.91 11.69 -4.74
C ILE A 122 -5.82 11.61 -5.97
N VAL A 123 -6.79 10.69 -5.96
CA VAL A 123 -7.75 10.51 -7.07
C VAL A 123 -8.49 11.82 -7.35
N VAL A 124 -9.05 12.46 -6.31
CA VAL A 124 -9.80 13.72 -6.47
C VAL A 124 -8.90 14.81 -7.06
N MET A 125 -7.67 14.97 -6.56
CA MET A 125 -6.74 15.95 -7.09
C MET A 125 -6.41 15.68 -8.56
N GLN A 126 -6.06 14.44 -8.93
CA GLN A 126 -5.76 14.08 -10.32
C GLN A 126 -6.97 14.32 -11.24
N MET A 127 -8.16 13.86 -10.85
CA MET A 127 -9.37 14.01 -11.66
C MET A 127 -9.76 15.47 -11.82
N SER A 128 -9.62 16.27 -10.75
CA SER A 128 -9.87 17.71 -10.82
C SER A 128 -8.90 18.40 -11.78
N SER A 129 -7.61 18.07 -11.74
CA SER A 129 -6.60 18.60 -12.67
C SER A 129 -6.86 18.25 -14.14
N ILE A 130 -7.46 17.10 -14.44
CA ILE A 130 -7.73 16.65 -15.82
C ILE A 130 -9.03 17.25 -16.37
N TRP A 131 -10.10 17.20 -15.56
CA TRP A 131 -11.46 17.38 -16.04
C TRP A 131 -12.10 18.71 -15.64
N MET A 132 -11.61 19.35 -14.58
CA MET A 132 -12.13 20.65 -14.15
C MET A 132 -11.35 21.77 -14.86
N LYS A 133 -12.08 22.79 -15.32
CA LYS A 133 -11.45 23.99 -15.86
C LYS A 133 -10.76 24.74 -14.73
N LYS A 134 -9.52 25.17 -14.98
CA LYS A 134 -8.82 26.14 -14.13
C LYS A 134 -9.49 27.52 -14.21
#